data_AF-A0A1M6JDS3-F1
#
_entry.id   AF-A0A1M6JDS3-F1
#
_cell.length_a   1.000
_cell.length_b   1.000
_cell.length_c   1.000
_cell.angle_alpha   90.00
_cell.angle_beta   90.00
_cell.angle_gamma   90.00
#
_symmetry.space_group_name_H-M   'P 1'
#
loop_
_entity.id
_entity.type
_entity.pdbx_description
1 polymer ?
#
loop_
_entity_poly.entity_id
_entity_poly.type
_entity_poly.pdbx_seq_one_letter_code
_entity_poly.pdbx_strand_id
1 'polypeptide(L)'
;MILERKATGVTLKINEDDDYLTVNINKNGIVDVNEMGVIFHKIDCSEDEYINRYLLCGKYQDEDGNIYTFTENCTAVWPDRTFRYSFRLCMFSDMNMITVEDGPEENYAFEHIDDKLYFYHSYADVMDFVAEDEPFLVLEKYED
;
A
#
# COMPACT_ATOMS: atom_id res chain seq x y z
N MET A 1 13.26 -1.70 -1.46
CA MET A 1 12.49 -1.45 -0.21
C MET A 1 11.47 -2.56 -0.07
N ILE A 2 11.41 -3.28 1.06
CA ILE A 2 10.50 -4.41 1.28
C ILE A 2 9.55 -4.03 2.42
N LEU A 3 8.25 -4.07 2.20
CA LEU A 3 7.25 -3.86 3.25
C LEU A 3 6.79 -5.23 3.77
N GLU A 4 6.98 -5.49 5.07
CA GLU A 4 6.45 -6.68 5.74
C GLU A 4 5.42 -6.25 6.78
N ARG A 5 4.15 -6.66 6.66
CA ARG A 5 3.15 -6.35 7.68
C ARG A 5 3.19 -7.41 8.79
N LYS A 6 2.95 -7.02 10.03
CA LYS A 6 2.69 -7.94 11.15
C LYS A 6 1.40 -7.52 11.83
N ALA A 7 0.80 -8.41 12.63
CA ALA A 7 -0.44 -8.15 13.39
C ALA A 7 -0.42 -6.91 14.32
N THR A 8 0.71 -6.20 14.44
CA THR A 8 0.89 -5.01 15.28
C THR A 8 1.27 -3.73 14.50
N GLY A 9 1.42 -3.81 13.17
CA GLY A 9 1.78 -2.67 12.32
C GLY A 9 2.40 -3.05 10.97
N VAL A 10 2.63 -2.04 10.13
CA VAL A 10 3.41 -2.18 8.88
C VAL A 10 4.90 -2.06 9.23
N THR A 11 5.74 -3.01 8.77
CA THR A 11 7.21 -2.91 8.82
C THR A 11 7.74 -2.43 7.46
N LEU A 12 8.43 -1.29 7.43
CA LEU A 12 9.13 -0.83 6.22
C LEU A 12 10.61 -1.22 6.34
N LYS A 13 11.11 -2.10 5.47
CA LYS A 13 12.53 -2.47 5.34
C LYS A 13 13.17 -1.64 4.23
N ILE A 14 13.97 -0.66 4.63
CA ILE A 14 14.86 0.07 3.71
C ILE A 14 16.17 -0.73 3.65
N ASN A 15 16.62 -1.04 2.44
CA ASN A 15 17.85 -1.79 2.21
C ASN A 15 18.94 -0.77 1.86
N GLU A 16 19.70 -0.33 2.86
CA GLU A 16 20.96 0.39 2.65
C GLU A 16 22.07 -0.46 3.28
N ASP A 17 23.00 -0.93 2.45
CA ASP A 17 24.29 -1.52 2.83
C ASP A 17 24.26 -2.55 3.99
N ASP A 18 23.53 -3.66 3.83
CA ASP A 18 23.48 -4.82 4.73
C ASP A 18 22.77 -4.61 6.10
N ASP A 19 22.18 -3.44 6.37
CA ASP A 19 21.40 -3.16 7.59
C ASP A 19 19.89 -3.03 7.32
N TYR A 20 19.06 -3.67 8.17
CA TYR A 20 17.59 -3.59 8.07
C TYR A 20 17.04 -2.52 9.02
N LEU A 21 16.52 -1.41 8.47
CA LEU A 21 15.65 -0.53 9.25
C LEU A 21 14.28 -1.19 9.43
N THR A 22 13.77 -1.27 10.66
CA THR A 22 12.42 -1.78 10.96
C THR A 22 11.55 -0.62 11.40
N VAL A 23 10.67 -0.13 10.51
CA VAL A 23 9.73 0.94 10.83
C VAL A 23 8.37 0.35 11.17
N ASN A 24 7.92 0.37 12.44
CA ASN A 24 6.57 -0.09 12.80
C ASN A 24 5.57 1.08 12.80
N ILE A 25 4.50 0.96 12.02
CA ILE A 25 3.40 1.95 12.01
C ILE A 25 2.28 1.46 12.91
N ASN A 26 1.87 2.26 13.89
CA ASN A 26 0.68 1.97 14.69
C ASN A 26 -0.16 3.25 14.89
N LYS A 27 -1.33 3.10 15.53
CA LYS A 27 -2.28 4.20 15.82
C LYS A 27 -1.71 5.41 16.58
N ASN A 28 -0.49 5.31 17.14
CA ASN A 28 0.18 6.37 17.87
C ASN A 28 1.32 7.04 17.08
N GLY A 29 1.62 6.59 15.86
CA GLY A 29 2.66 7.16 14.98
C GLY A 29 3.61 6.12 14.39
N ILE A 30 4.75 6.61 13.87
CA ILE A 30 5.80 5.80 13.26
C ILE A 30 6.90 5.51 14.27
N VAL A 31 7.26 4.24 14.38
CA VAL A 31 8.30 3.74 15.27
C VAL A 31 9.53 3.39 14.45
N ASP A 32 10.61 4.15 14.61
CA ASP A 32 11.94 3.78 14.14
C ASP A 32 12.66 2.99 15.25
N VAL A 33 13.18 1.80 14.93
CA VAL A 33 13.98 1.00 15.85
C VAL A 33 15.34 0.74 15.21
N ASN A 34 16.37 1.45 15.69
CA ASN A 34 17.74 0.99 15.57
C ASN A 34 18.19 0.36 16.91
N GLU A 35 19.34 -0.34 16.89
CA GLU A 35 19.92 -1.06 18.05
C GLU A 35 20.15 -0.19 19.30
N MET A 36 19.97 1.14 19.23
CA MET A 36 20.34 2.09 20.27
C MET A 36 19.17 2.78 21.00
N GLY A 37 17.92 2.44 20.72
CA GLY A 37 16.77 2.92 21.50
C GLY A 37 15.89 3.90 20.75
N VAL A 38 14.60 3.59 20.81
CA VAL A 38 13.49 4.11 19.99
C VAL A 38 13.33 5.63 20.04
N ILE A 39 13.23 6.26 18.86
CA ILE A 39 12.75 7.63 18.68
C ILE A 39 11.34 7.57 18.08
N PHE A 40 10.35 8.12 18.78
CA PHE A 40 8.97 8.20 18.30
C PHE A 40 8.76 9.51 17.55
N HIS A 41 8.52 9.44 16.25
CA HIS A 41 7.98 10.57 15.49
C HIS A 41 6.47 10.37 15.36
N LYS A 42 5.71 11.22 16.08
CA LYS A 42 4.26 11.31 15.85
C LYS A 42 4.06 11.94 14.47
N ILE A 43 3.65 11.14 13.51
CA ILE A 43 3.09 11.66 12.26
C ILE A 43 1.63 11.98 12.53
N ASP A 44 1.23 13.23 12.29
CA ASP A 44 -0.12 13.71 12.55
C ASP A 44 -1.05 13.35 11.38
N CYS A 45 -1.20 12.05 11.12
CA CYS A 45 -2.13 11.50 10.13
C CYS A 45 -2.58 10.09 10.54
N SER A 46 -3.67 9.59 9.96
CA SER A 46 -4.09 8.20 10.13
C SER A 46 -3.14 7.23 9.40
N GLU A 47 -3.20 5.94 9.73
CA GLU A 47 -2.48 4.89 9.01
C GLU A 47 -2.85 4.88 7.52
N ASP A 48 -4.14 5.00 7.21
CA ASP A 48 -4.67 5.07 5.85
C ASP A 48 -4.14 6.29 5.08
N GLU A 49 -4.11 7.45 5.73
CA GLU A 49 -3.54 8.67 5.14
C GLU A 49 -2.04 8.51 4.89
N TYR A 50 -1.32 7.83 5.77
CA TYR A 50 0.09 7.55 5.59
C TYR A 50 0.33 6.59 4.43
N ILE A 51 -0.34 5.43 4.42
CA ILE A 51 -0.23 4.43 3.35
C ILE A 51 -0.55 5.08 2.02
N ASN A 52 -1.64 5.87 1.93
CA ASN A 52 -1.95 6.57 0.71
C ASN A 52 -0.83 7.51 0.29
N ARG A 53 -0.44 8.47 1.13
CA ARG A 53 0.52 9.52 0.76
C ARG A 53 1.88 8.96 0.37
N TYR A 54 2.35 7.91 1.04
CA TYR A 54 3.72 7.43 0.88
C TYR A 54 3.86 6.19 0.02
N LEU A 55 2.84 5.33 -0.08
CA LEU A 55 2.93 4.07 -0.82
C LEU A 55 2.12 4.08 -2.12
N LEU A 56 0.99 4.79 -2.17
CA LEU A 56 0.08 4.70 -3.31
C LEU A 56 0.06 5.96 -4.16
N CYS A 57 0.03 7.13 -3.53
CA CYS A 57 -0.18 8.42 -4.19
C CYS A 57 0.92 8.72 -5.24
N GLY A 58 0.48 9.20 -6.40
CA GLY A 58 1.35 9.54 -7.52
C GLY A 58 0.77 9.09 -8.86
N LYS A 59 1.58 9.28 -9.90
CA LYS A 59 1.29 8.83 -11.25
C LYS A 59 2.13 7.59 -11.57
N TYR A 60 1.51 6.68 -12.29
CA TYR A 60 2.10 5.42 -12.72
C TYR A 60 1.71 5.10 -14.15
N GLN A 61 2.47 4.22 -14.76
CA GLN A 61 2.24 3.74 -16.11
C GLN A 61 2.29 2.20 -16.14
N ASP A 62 1.41 1.58 -16.92
CA ASP A 62 1.46 0.13 -17.20
C ASP A 62 2.37 -0.18 -18.40
N GLU A 63 2.50 -1.47 -18.76
CA GLU A 63 3.32 -1.90 -19.91
C GLU A 63 2.81 -1.39 -21.27
N ASP A 64 1.51 -1.08 -21.38
CA ASP A 64 0.86 -0.57 -22.58
C ASP A 64 0.96 0.96 -22.70
N GLY A 65 1.50 1.62 -21.68
CA GLY A 65 1.68 3.05 -21.63
C GLY A 65 0.48 3.83 -21.08
N ASN A 66 -0.55 3.16 -20.56
CA ASN A 66 -1.70 3.80 -19.96
C ASN A 66 -1.34 4.38 -18.59
N ILE A 67 -1.93 5.54 -18.26
CA ILE A 67 -1.60 6.28 -17.05
C ILE A 67 -2.63 6.02 -15.95
N TYR A 68 -2.12 5.72 -14.76
CA TYR A 68 -2.88 5.49 -13.53
C TYR A 68 -2.47 6.54 -12.51
N THR A 69 -3.42 7.21 -11.89
CA THR A 69 -3.14 8.22 -10.87
C THR A 69 -3.87 7.89 -9.58
N PHE A 70 -3.14 7.90 -8.46
CA PHE A 70 -3.70 7.84 -7.13
C PHE A 70 -3.44 9.18 -6.44
N THR A 71 -4.48 9.77 -5.85
CA THR A 71 -4.42 11.10 -5.25
C THR A 71 -4.51 11.04 -3.73
N GLU A 72 -4.05 12.10 -3.06
CA GLU A 72 -4.02 12.19 -1.59
C GLU A 72 -5.40 12.07 -0.92
N ASN A 73 -6.48 12.38 -1.63
CA ASN A 73 -7.86 12.28 -1.15
C ASN A 73 -8.51 10.91 -1.40
N CYS A 74 -7.70 9.86 -1.57
CA CYS A 74 -8.13 8.48 -1.84
C CYS A 74 -9.05 8.38 -3.08
N THR A 75 -8.61 8.98 -4.19
CA THR A 75 -9.25 8.84 -5.50
C THR A 75 -8.25 8.23 -6.47
N ALA A 76 -8.71 7.27 -7.25
CA ALA A 76 -7.95 6.64 -8.31
C ALA A 76 -8.54 7.07 -9.66
N VAL A 77 -7.67 7.49 -10.57
CA VAL A 77 -8.00 7.78 -11.98
C VAL A 77 -7.27 6.73 -12.80
N TRP A 78 -8.03 5.76 -13.29
CA TRP A 78 -7.59 4.72 -14.19
C TRP A 78 -7.99 5.09 -15.63
N PRO A 79 -7.46 4.41 -16.66
CA PRO A 79 -7.73 4.75 -18.06
C PRO A 79 -9.22 4.71 -18.44
N ASP A 80 -9.97 3.80 -17.83
CA ASP A 80 -11.36 3.51 -18.14
C ASP A 80 -12.35 4.04 -17.09
N ARG A 81 -11.88 4.38 -15.88
CA ARG A 81 -12.75 4.81 -14.78
C ARG A 81 -12.05 5.68 -13.74
N THR A 82 -12.85 6.37 -12.95
CA THR A 82 -12.41 7.09 -11.76
C THR A 82 -13.26 6.65 -10.58
N PHE A 83 -12.63 6.38 -9.44
CA PHE A 83 -13.33 5.92 -8.25
C PHE A 83 -12.64 6.37 -6.96
N ARG A 84 -13.42 6.51 -5.91
CA ARG A 84 -12.94 6.62 -4.54
C ARG A 84 -12.65 5.26 -3.96
N TYR A 85 -11.65 5.21 -3.09
CA TYR A 85 -11.33 4.01 -2.34
C TYR A 85 -11.09 4.30 -0.86
N SER A 86 -11.23 3.26 -0.03
CA SER A 86 -10.80 3.24 1.35
C SER A 86 -9.78 2.12 1.56
N PHE A 87 -9.03 2.17 2.65
CA PHE A 87 -8.13 1.08 3.03
C PHE A 87 -8.86 0.10 3.93
N ARG A 88 -8.62 -1.19 3.72
CA ARG A 88 -9.00 -2.23 4.68
C ARG A 88 -7.76 -2.89 5.27
N LEU A 89 -7.81 -3.08 6.58
CA LEU A 89 -6.91 -3.98 7.29
C LEU A 89 -7.34 -5.42 7.00
N CYS A 90 -6.59 -6.13 6.16
CA CYS A 90 -6.63 -7.58 6.17
C CYS A 90 -5.79 -8.05 7.36
N MET A 91 -6.39 -8.82 8.26
CA MET A 91 -5.72 -9.26 9.49
C MET A 91 -4.75 -10.43 9.25
N PHE A 92 -4.84 -11.12 8.11
CA PHE A 92 -4.01 -12.30 7.80
C PHE A 92 -3.28 -12.25 6.46
N SER A 93 -3.41 -11.17 5.68
CA SER A 93 -2.59 -10.92 4.50
C SER A 93 -1.50 -9.90 4.83
N ASP A 94 -0.26 -10.20 4.40
CA ASP A 94 0.86 -9.26 4.47
C ASP A 94 0.71 -8.10 3.46
N MET A 95 -0.33 -8.13 2.62
CA MET A 95 -0.62 -7.11 1.61
C MET A 95 -1.54 -6.00 2.12
N ASN A 96 -1.38 -4.81 1.54
CA ASN A 96 -2.31 -3.71 1.75
C ASN A 96 -3.51 -3.87 0.82
N MET A 97 -4.69 -3.42 1.24
CA MET A 97 -5.91 -3.55 0.44
C MET A 97 -6.63 -2.22 0.29
N ILE A 98 -7.14 -1.97 -0.91
CA ILE A 98 -8.11 -0.91 -1.16
C ILE A 98 -9.47 -1.50 -1.53
N THR A 99 -10.54 -0.88 -1.02
CA THR A 99 -11.92 -1.18 -1.39
C THR A 99 -12.47 -0.02 -2.19
N VAL A 100 -13.07 -0.30 -3.35
CA VAL A 100 -13.78 0.69 -4.16
C VAL A 100 -15.07 1.09 -3.47
N GLU A 101 -15.27 2.39 -3.26
CA GLU A 101 -16.43 2.95 -2.57
C GLU A 101 -17.57 3.32 -3.55
N ASP A 102 -17.21 3.57 -4.80
CA ASP A 102 -18.13 4.03 -5.84
C ASP A 102 -18.60 2.86 -6.72
N GLY A 103 -19.67 2.17 -6.32
CA GLY A 103 -20.33 1.15 -7.15
C GLY A 103 -20.36 -0.24 -6.50
N PRO A 104 -20.25 -1.34 -7.30
CA PRO A 104 -20.15 -2.67 -6.73
C PRO A 104 -18.88 -2.79 -5.88
N GLU A 105 -18.96 -3.55 -4.78
CA GLU A 105 -17.82 -3.74 -3.89
C GLU A 105 -16.71 -4.52 -4.62
N GLU A 106 -15.66 -3.81 -4.99
CA GLU A 106 -14.45 -4.35 -5.59
C GLU A 106 -13.29 -4.13 -4.61
N ASN A 107 -12.45 -5.16 -4.43
CA ASN A 107 -11.31 -5.10 -3.53
C ASN A 107 -10.04 -5.45 -4.30
N TYR A 108 -8.99 -4.66 -4.10
CA TYR A 108 -7.67 -4.97 -4.65
C TYR A 108 -6.64 -5.01 -3.55
N ALA A 109 -5.89 -6.11 -3.51
CA ALA A 109 -4.66 -6.15 -2.75
C ALA A 109 -3.55 -5.50 -3.58
N PHE A 110 -2.59 -4.87 -2.91
CA PHE A 110 -1.42 -4.30 -3.55
C PHE A 110 -0.17 -4.41 -2.69
N GLU A 111 0.97 -4.46 -3.37
CA GLU A 111 2.30 -4.40 -2.78
C GLU A 111 3.24 -3.55 -3.64
N HIS A 112 4.32 -3.09 -3.02
CA HIS A 112 5.35 -2.29 -3.68
C HIS A 112 6.68 -3.05 -3.67
N ILE A 113 7.15 -3.47 -4.85
CA ILE A 113 8.39 -4.23 -5.04
C ILE A 113 9.19 -3.53 -6.15
N ASP A 114 10.47 -3.24 -5.88
CA ASP A 114 11.42 -2.67 -6.85
C ASP A 114 10.86 -1.50 -7.68
N ASP A 115 10.29 -0.51 -6.99
CA ASP A 115 9.69 0.72 -7.56
C ASP A 115 8.47 0.50 -8.47
N LYS A 116 7.87 -0.70 -8.39
CA LYS A 116 6.61 -1.04 -9.04
C LYS A 116 5.53 -1.35 -8.03
N LEU A 117 4.31 -1.00 -8.40
CA LEU A 117 3.09 -1.38 -7.70
C LEU A 117 2.46 -2.57 -8.41
N TYR A 118 2.21 -3.63 -7.65
CA TYR A 118 1.54 -4.84 -8.10
C TYR A 118 0.16 -4.88 -7.51
N PHE A 119 -0.86 -5.06 -8.35
CA PHE A 119 -2.25 -5.12 -7.96
C PHE A 119 -2.83 -6.50 -8.26
N TYR A 120 -3.55 -7.03 -7.29
CA TYR A 120 -4.16 -8.35 -7.31
C TYR A 120 -5.66 -8.20 -7.09
N HIS A 121 -6.47 -8.98 -7.80
CA HIS A 121 -7.87 -9.11 -7.41
C HIS A 121 -7.91 -9.76 -6.03
N SER A 122 -8.82 -9.27 -5.19
CA SER A 122 -9.05 -9.86 -3.89
C SER A 122 -10.53 -10.10 -3.67
N TYR A 123 -10.84 -11.19 -2.99
CA TYR A 123 -12.21 -11.60 -2.71
C TYR A 123 -12.34 -12.02 -1.25
N ALA A 124 -13.54 -11.88 -0.71
CA ALA A 124 -13.86 -12.40 0.60
C ALA A 124 -14.06 -13.92 0.50
N ASP A 125 -13.23 -14.67 1.21
CA ASP A 125 -13.41 -16.07 1.55
C ASP A 125 -13.98 -16.20 2.98
N VAL A 126 -14.45 -17.39 3.35
CA VAL A 126 -15.28 -17.70 4.53
C VAL A 126 -14.76 -17.08 5.85
N MET A 127 -13.47 -16.81 5.97
CA MET A 127 -12.89 -16.14 7.14
C MET A 127 -11.99 -14.94 6.85
N ASP A 128 -11.67 -14.60 5.60
CA ASP A 128 -10.75 -13.49 5.29
C ASP A 128 -10.78 -13.03 3.83
N PHE A 129 -10.08 -11.94 3.52
CA PHE A 129 -9.74 -11.56 2.16
C PHE A 129 -8.52 -12.30 1.64
N VAL A 130 -8.66 -12.90 0.48
CA VAL A 130 -7.59 -13.60 -0.24
C VAL A 130 -7.26 -12.81 -1.49
N ALA A 131 -5.98 -12.58 -1.75
CA ALA A 131 -5.48 -12.04 -3.01
C ALA A 131 -5.19 -13.20 -3.98
N GLU A 132 -5.43 -12.99 -5.28
CA GLU A 132 -5.01 -13.94 -6.32
C GLU A 132 -3.47 -14.06 -6.37
N ASP A 133 -2.97 -15.20 -6.88
CA ASP A 133 -1.53 -15.50 -6.93
C ASP A 133 -0.77 -14.63 -7.95
N GLU A 134 -1.45 -14.13 -8.98
CA GLU A 134 -0.85 -13.34 -10.06
C GLU A 134 -1.41 -11.92 -10.08
N PRO A 135 -0.57 -10.90 -10.30
CA PRO A 135 -1.02 -9.52 -10.41
C PRO A 135 -1.77 -9.34 -11.73
N PHE A 136 -2.94 -8.71 -11.68
CA PHE A 136 -3.66 -8.32 -12.90
C PHE A 136 -3.16 -7.00 -13.47
N LEU A 137 -2.45 -6.21 -12.66
CA LEU A 137 -1.95 -4.90 -13.04
C LEU A 137 -0.60 -4.63 -12.35
N VAL A 138 0.38 -4.25 -13.16
CA VAL A 138 1.71 -3.85 -12.70
C VAL A 138 1.96 -2.43 -13.18
N LEU A 139 2.37 -1.57 -12.25
CA LEU A 139 2.47 -0.14 -12.46
C LEU A 139 3.86 0.35 -12.08
N GLU A 140 4.53 1.05 -12.98
CA GLU A 140 5.81 1.71 -12.73
C GLU A 140 5.61 3.18 -12.44
N LYS A 141 6.42 3.78 -11.55
CA LYS A 141 6.32 5.21 -11.25
C LYS A 141 6.57 6.02 -12.54
N TYR A 142 5.66 6.96 -12.82
CA TYR A 142 5.73 7.83 -13.98
C TYR A 142 6.00 9.27 -13.54
N GLU A 143 7.13 9.83 -13.98
CA GLU A 143 7.50 11.23 -13.78
C GLU A 143 7.44 11.97 -15.13
N ASP A 144 6.74 13.10 -15.16
CA ASP A 144 6.53 13.94 -16.37
C ASP A 144 7.83 14.61 -16.86
#